data_AF-A0A1J5APJ7-F1
#
_entry.id   AF-A0A1J5APJ7-F1
#
_cell.length_a   1.000
_cell.length_b   1.000
_cell.length_c   1.000
_cell.angle_alpha   90.00
_cell.angle_beta   90.00
_cell.angle_gamma   90.00
#
_symmetry.space_group_name_H-M   'P 1'
#
loop_
_entity.id
_entity.type
_entity.pdbx_description
1 polymer ?
#
loop_
_entity_poly.entity_id
_entity_poly.type
_entity_poly.pdbx_seq_one_letter_code
_entity_poly.pdbx_strand_id
1 'polypeptide(L)' 'MESAEKIIETLKNSSEPMKTSEIAVATGIDKKIVDKEIKNLSTKNIIHSPKRCYYSMK' A
#
# COMPACT_ATOMS: atom_id res chain seq x y z
N MET A 1 8.05 -8.20 8.37
CA MET A 1 8.92 -7.43 7.45
C MET A 1 8.54 -7.70 5.99
N GLU A 2 8.21 -8.93 5.61
CA GLU A 2 7.78 -9.30 4.25
C GLU A 2 6.53 -8.56 3.72
N SER A 3 5.57 -8.23 4.60
CA SER A 3 4.30 -7.62 4.22
C SER A 3 4.45 -6.19 3.67
N ALA A 4 5.29 -5.38 4.32
CA ALA A 4 5.51 -3.99 3.93
C ALA A 4 6.25 -3.89 2.59
N GLU A 5 7.25 -4.74 2.39
CA GLU A 5 8.05 -4.79 1.15
C GLU A 5 7.18 -5.18 -0.04
N LYS A 6 6.34 -6.22 0.09
CA LYS A 6 5.36 -6.60 -0.94
C LYS A 6 4.41 -5.45 -1.28
N ILE A 7 3.94 -4.71 -0.28
CA ILE A 7 3.05 -3.56 -0.49
C ILE A 7 3.79 -2.45 -1.25
N ILE A 8 5.03 -2.12 -0.86
CA ILE A 8 5.86 -1.13 -1.55
C ILE A 8 6.16 -1.57 -2.97
N GLU A 9 6.57 -2.82 -3.22
CA GLU A 9 6.83 -3.32 -4.56
C GLU A 9 5.59 -3.31 -5.43
N THR A 10 4.44 -3.70 -4.89
CA THR A 10 3.16 -3.66 -5.62
C THR A 10 2.81 -2.21 -5.99
N LEU A 11 2.98 -1.27 -5.05
CA LEU A 11 2.79 0.17 -5.29
C LEU A 11 3.86 0.80 -6.19
N LYS A 12 5.06 0.22 -6.25
CA LYS A 12 6.16 0.65 -7.13
C LYS A 12 5.92 0.22 -8.57
N ASN A 13 5.48 -1.02 -8.73
CA ASN A 13 5.16 -1.60 -10.02
C ASN A 13 3.82 -1.08 -10.55
N SER A 14 2.92 -0.68 -9.66
CA SER A 14 1.68 0.00 -10.04
C SER A 14 1.96 1.48 -10.30
N SER A 15 1.93 1.88 -11.57
CA SER A 15 2.00 3.29 -11.97
C SER A 15 0.76 4.09 -11.52
N GLU A 16 -0.31 3.40 -11.14
CA GLU A 16 -1.55 4.00 -10.67
C GLU A 16 -1.72 3.84 -9.14
N PRO A 17 -2.38 4.81 -8.47
CA PRO A 17 -2.75 4.67 -7.08
C PRO A 17 -3.62 3.43 -6.88
N MET A 18 -3.28 2.58 -5.91
CA MET A 18 -4.05 1.38 -5.58
C MET A 18 -4.81 1.54 -4.27
N LYS A 19 -5.97 0.91 -4.20
CA LYS A 19 -6.78 0.87 -2.97
C LYS A 19 -6.27 -0.20 -2.03
N THR A 20 -6.51 -0.06 -0.73
CA THR A 20 -6.17 -1.08 0.29
C THR A 20 -6.68 -2.47 -0.10
N SER A 21 -7.85 -2.56 -0.75
CA SER A 21 -8.42 -3.82 -1.21
C SER A 21 -7.67 -4.43 -2.40
N GLU A 22 -7.19 -3.62 -3.33
CA GLU A 22 -6.40 -4.09 -4.48
C GLU A 22 -5.02 -4.53 -4.02
N ILE A 23 -4.40 -3.77 -3.12
CA ILE A 23 -3.10 -4.11 -2.52
C ILE A 23 -3.22 -5.44 -1.75
N ALA A 24 -4.28 -5.64 -0.97
CA ALA A 24 -4.53 -6.90 -0.28
C ALA A 24 -4.66 -8.09 -1.22
N VAL A 25 -5.35 -7.93 -2.36
CA VAL A 25 -5.49 -8.98 -3.37
C VAL A 25 -4.16 -9.24 -4.10
N ALA A 26 -3.46 -8.18 -4.51
CA ALA A 26 -2.19 -8.28 -5.23
C ALA A 26 -1.07 -8.88 -4.38
N THR A 27 -1.03 -8.55 -3.09
CA THR A 27 -0.02 -9.05 -2.16
C THR A 27 -0.42 -10.37 -1.48
N GLY A 28 -1.70 -10.75 -1.56
CA GLY A 28 -2.27 -11.89 -0.82
C GLY A 28 -2.32 -11.67 0.69
N ILE A 29 -2.24 -10.42 1.14
CA ILE A 29 -2.17 -10.05 2.57
C ILE A 29 -3.58 -9.66 3.06
N ASP A 30 -3.88 -10.02 4.29
CA ASP A 30 -5.14 -9.64 4.94
C ASP A 30 -5.32 -8.11 4.98
N LYS A 31 -6.52 -7.61 4.66
CA LYS A 31 -6.83 -6.17 4.64
C LYS A 31 -6.45 -5.48 5.96
N LYS A 32 -6.57 -6.17 7.10
CA LYS A 32 -6.15 -5.61 8.40
C LYS A 32 -4.65 -5.35 8.47
N ILE A 33 -3.83 -6.25 7.92
CA ILE A 33 -2.38 -6.09 7.88
C ILE A 33 -2.02 -5.00 6.87
N VAL A 34 -2.65 -5.00 5.69
CA VAL A 34 -2.43 -3.94 4.68
C VAL A 34 -2.76 -2.56 5.22
N ASP A 35 -3.88 -2.37 5.93
CA ASP A 35 -4.23 -1.07 6.55
C ASP A 35 -3.16 -0.62 7.56
N LYS A 36 -2.66 -1.56 8.36
CA LYS A 36 -1.63 -1.31 9.38
C LYS A 36 -0.30 -0.92 8.73
N GLU A 37 0.10 -1.64 7.69
CA GLU A 37 1.32 -1.35 6.93
C GLU A 37 1.19 -0.05 6.14
N ILE A 38 0.07 0.21 5.47
CA ILE A 38 -0.18 1.48 4.77
C ILE A 38 -0.11 2.67 5.75
N LYS A 39 -0.67 2.56 6.96
CA LYS A 39 -0.49 3.60 7.99
C LYS A 39 0.97 3.78 8.38
N ASN A 40 1.72 2.70 8.59
CA ASN A 40 3.15 2.78 8.89
C ASN A 40 3.94 3.43 7.75
N LEU A 41 3.68 3.03 6.50
CA LEU A 41 4.34 3.55 5.31
C LEU A 41 3.98 5.02 5.03
N SER A 42 2.72 5.39 5.27
CA SER A 42 2.25 6.77 5.18
C SER A 42 2.89 7.65 6.26
N THR A 43 3.01 7.13 7.49
CA THR A 43 3.75 7.81 8.58
C THR A 43 5.22 8.01 8.21
N LYS A 44 5.83 7.03 7.55
CA LYS A 44 7.20 7.12 7.01
C LYS A 44 7.33 7.98 5.74
N ASN A 45 6.25 8.60 5.26
CA ASN A 45 6.22 9.41 4.04
C ASN A 45 6.63 8.67 2.75
N ILE A 46 6.56 7.33 2.74
CA ILE A 46 6.92 6.50 1.58
C ILE A 46 5.78 6.46 0.56
N ILE A 47 4.54 6.51 1.05
CA ILE A 47 3.33 6.50 0.22
C ILE A 47 2.47 7.73 0.52
N HIS A 48 1.76 8.20 -0.50
CA HIS A 48 0.84 9.33 -0.45
C HIS A 48 -0.54 8.90 -0.96
N SER A 49 -1.58 9.60 -0.50
CA SER A 49 -2.97 9.32 -0.87
C SER A 49 -3.52 10.41 -1.81
N PRO A 50 -3.31 10.32 -3.14
CA PRO A 50 -3.80 11.33 -4.09
C PRO A 50 -5.33 11.43 -4.13
N LYS A 51 -6.01 10.32 -3.84
CA LYS A 51 -7.46 10.20 -3.86
C LYS A 51 -7.91 9.44 -2.61
N ARG A 52 -9.11 9.74 -2.11
CA ARG A 52 -9.63 9.12 -0.88
C ARG A 52 -9.67 7.59 -1.05
N CYS A 53 -9.00 6.87 -0.16
CA CYS A 53 -8.81 5.41 -0.17
C CYS A 53 -7.89 4.87 -1.28
N TYR A 54 -7.09 5.71 -1.92
CA TYR A 54 -6.08 5.32 -2.90
C TYR A 54 -4.69 5.69 -2.40
N TYR A 55 -3.73 4.79 -2.54
CA TYR A 55 -2.37 4.97 -2.09
C TYR A 55 -1.42 4.77 -3.26
N SER A 56 -0.41 5.61 -3.36
CA SER A 56 0.60 5.62 -4.42
C SER A 56 1.95 5.89 -3.77
N MET A 57 3.04 5.42 -4.36
CA MET A 57 4.36 5.85 -3.89
C MET A 57 4.55 7.35 -4.12
N LYS A 58 5.21 7.99 -3.15
CA LYS A 58 5.60 9.39 -3.26
C LYS A 58 6.75 9.58 -4.24
#